data_AF-A0A920GT43-F1
#
_entry.id   AF-A0A920GT43-F1
#
_cell.length_a   1.000
_cell.length_b   1.000
_cell.length_c   1.000
_cell.angle_alpha   90.00
_cell.angle_beta   90.00
_cell.angle_gamma   90.00
#
_symmetry.space_group_name_H-M   'P 1'
#
loop_
_entity.id
_entity.type
_entity.pdbx_description
1 polymer ?
#
loop_
_entity_poly.entity_id
_entity_poly.type
_entity_poly.pdbx_seq_one_letter_code
_entity_poly.pdbx_strand_id
1 'polypeptide(L)'
;MGLQGIQDYNPDGSAKGGTAFIRIAQDGNPNLKSEEADNMNLGIIWRPSDNFEAKLDYWMVDYTNVITIESAQGIVARTPNDPKVKRTIDGTLTGVTTSYFNAASVETNGFDVEMSYGMDTQIGEMLFGLNATHMLQYEIPVGGVLTDVVGLFNHDNFARSLPETKMVVSAQLRSGKHSAAAYGRWVSSYETTRPVSASAAAQGFTQDIDSHFTVDLQYNYAFDFNGEDDLKLTLGIKNAFDEEVPQVYDAANWSYDPKHHDPRGRMISVGLKLTM
;
A
#
# COMPACT_ATOMS: atom_id res chain seq x y z
N MET A 1 -11.66 17.98 -11.36
CA MET A 1 -12.28 18.78 -10.28
C MET A 1 -12.82 17.81 -9.24
N GLY A 2 -12.43 17.97 -7.98
CA GLY A 2 -12.88 17.11 -6.88
C GLY A 2 -13.33 17.96 -5.68
N LEU A 3 -14.02 17.33 -4.73
CA LEU A 3 -14.24 17.91 -3.40
C LEU A 3 -13.27 17.25 -2.43
N GLN A 4 -12.63 18.05 -1.59
CA GLN A 4 -11.74 17.57 -0.54
C GLN A 4 -12.09 18.28 0.77
N GLY A 5 -12.05 17.55 1.88
CA GLY A 5 -12.14 18.15 3.22
C GLY A 5 -10.84 18.88 3.54
N ILE A 6 -10.92 20.20 3.74
CA ILE A 6 -9.77 21.06 4.04
C ILE A 6 -10.03 21.83 5.34
N GLN A 7 -9.05 21.81 6.24
CA GLN A 7 -9.02 22.64 7.45
C GLN A 7 -8.49 24.03 7.11
N ASP A 8 -9.26 25.06 7.47
CA ASP A 8 -8.86 26.46 7.34
C ASP A 8 -8.14 26.94 8.61
N TYR A 9 -7.31 27.96 8.48
CA TYR A 9 -6.50 28.52 9.58
C TYR A 9 -6.62 30.04 9.66
N ASN A 10 -6.62 30.56 10.88
CA ASN A 10 -6.48 31.98 11.16
C ASN A 10 -5.03 32.44 10.92
N PRO A 11 -4.77 33.75 10.79
CA PRO A 11 -3.41 34.28 10.60
C PRO A 11 -2.42 33.91 11.72
N ASP A 12 -2.91 33.57 12.91
CA ASP A 12 -2.13 33.11 14.06
C ASP A 12 -1.83 31.59 14.04
N GLY A 13 -2.28 30.88 13.00
CA GLY A 13 -2.11 29.44 12.84
C GLY A 13 -3.15 28.58 13.58
N SER A 14 -4.10 29.19 14.30
CA SER A 14 -5.19 28.44 14.93
C SER A 14 -6.23 27.96 13.92
N ALA A 15 -6.82 26.79 14.15
CA ALA A 15 -7.86 26.25 13.27
C ALA A 15 -9.11 27.17 13.24
N LYS A 16 -9.54 27.56 12.04
CA LYS A 16 -10.73 28.39 11.82
C LYS A 16 -11.95 27.51 11.56
N GLY A 17 -12.68 27.16 12.60
CA GLY A 17 -13.80 26.24 12.51
C GLY A 17 -13.35 24.80 12.21
N GLY A 18 -14.28 23.96 11.74
CA GLY A 18 -13.96 22.58 11.35
C GLY A 18 -13.61 22.44 9.87
N THR A 19 -13.18 21.24 9.47
CA THR A 19 -12.90 20.86 8.08
C THR A 19 -14.10 21.13 7.17
N ALA A 20 -13.89 21.89 6.09
CA ALA A 20 -14.88 22.20 5.07
C ALA A 20 -14.63 21.42 3.78
N PHE A 21 -15.68 20.86 3.17
CA PHE A 21 -15.58 20.23 1.85
C PHE A 21 -15.66 21.30 0.76
N ILE A 22 -14.53 21.56 0.11
CA ILE A 22 -14.38 22.63 -0.87
C ILE A 22 -13.93 22.12 -2.24
N ARG A 23 -14.13 22.95 -3.26
CA ARG A 23 -13.74 22.63 -4.65
C ARG A 23 -12.24 22.68 -4.82
N ILE A 24 -11.66 21.60 -5.33
CA ILE A 24 -10.28 21.57 -5.82
C ILE A 24 -10.29 21.66 -7.35
N ALA A 25 -9.76 22.76 -7.87
CA ALA A 25 -9.52 22.98 -9.29
C ALA A 25 -8.04 22.68 -9.60
N GLN A 26 -7.76 22.27 -10.84
CA GLN A 26 -6.42 21.93 -11.27
C GLN A 26 -6.04 22.82 -12.45
N ASP A 27 -4.85 23.40 -12.39
CA ASP A 27 -4.30 24.25 -13.45
C ASP A 27 -3.05 23.61 -14.07
N GLY A 28 -2.81 23.93 -15.35
CA GLY A 28 -1.63 23.46 -16.07
C GLY A 28 -0.39 24.24 -15.67
N ASN A 29 0.77 23.58 -15.65
CA ASN A 29 2.05 24.23 -15.43
C ASN A 29 2.94 24.07 -16.68
N PRO A 30 3.15 25.13 -17.48
CA PRO A 30 3.97 25.04 -18.69
C PRO A 30 5.48 24.94 -18.39
N ASN A 31 5.89 25.13 -17.14
CA ASN A 31 7.30 25.11 -16.71
C ASN A 31 7.74 23.74 -16.19
N LEU A 32 6.95 22.69 -16.41
CA LEU A 32 7.32 21.33 -16.02
C LEU A 32 8.56 20.87 -16.79
N LYS A 33 9.49 20.26 -16.07
CA LYS A 33 10.64 19.54 -16.63
C LYS A 33 10.33 18.05 -16.69
N SER A 34 11.06 17.33 -17.53
CA SER A 34 11.02 15.86 -17.54
C SER A 34 11.46 15.30 -16.19
N GLU A 35 10.83 14.20 -15.78
CA GLU A 35 11.30 13.37 -14.67
C GLU A 35 12.51 12.55 -15.12
N GLU A 36 13.53 12.44 -14.27
CA GLU A 36 14.71 11.59 -14.49
C GLU A 36 14.92 10.70 -13.26
N ALA A 37 15.61 9.57 -13.44
CA ALA A 37 15.86 8.62 -12.36
C ALA A 37 17.22 7.95 -12.50
N ASP A 38 18.01 7.99 -11.43
CA ASP A 38 19.21 7.18 -11.25
C ASP A 38 18.87 5.93 -10.45
N ASN A 39 19.31 4.76 -10.92
CA ASN A 39 18.92 3.47 -10.36
C ASN A 39 20.15 2.63 -10.06
N MET A 40 20.16 1.96 -8.92
CA MET A 40 21.19 0.98 -8.54
C MET A 40 20.53 -0.30 -8.01
N ASN A 41 21.08 -1.45 -8.39
CA ASN A 41 20.66 -2.74 -7.87
C ASN A 41 21.88 -3.64 -7.65
N LEU A 42 21.97 -4.28 -6.49
CA LEU A 42 23.01 -5.24 -6.11
C LEU A 42 22.37 -6.50 -5.54
N GLY A 43 22.51 -7.61 -6.26
CA GLY A 43 21.91 -8.90 -5.92
C GLY A 43 22.91 -9.98 -5.55
N ILE A 44 22.53 -10.83 -4.59
CA ILE A 44 23.20 -12.09 -4.27
C ILE A 44 22.21 -13.23 -4.48
N ILE A 45 22.64 -14.25 -5.23
CA ILE A 45 21.86 -15.48 -5.40
C ILE A 45 22.64 -16.64 -4.76
N TRP A 46 21.98 -17.36 -3.86
CA TRP A 46 22.52 -18.51 -3.16
C TRP A 46 21.74 -19.77 -3.50
N ARG A 47 22.45 -20.73 -4.11
CA ARG A 47 21.94 -22.05 -4.54
C ARG A 47 22.89 -23.15 -4.05
N PRO A 48 22.79 -23.58 -2.79
CA PRO A 48 23.63 -24.65 -2.23
C PRO A 48 23.24 -26.04 -2.77
N SER A 49 22.05 -26.19 -3.35
CA SER A 49 21.52 -27.43 -3.93
C SER A 49 20.45 -27.13 -5.00
N ASP A 50 20.06 -28.13 -5.77
CA ASP A 50 19.05 -27.98 -6.83
C ASP A 50 17.64 -27.68 -6.32
N ASN A 51 17.38 -27.94 -5.03
CA ASN A 51 16.09 -27.78 -4.40
C ASN A 51 15.99 -26.55 -3.48
N PHE A 52 17.03 -25.74 -3.37
CA PHE A 52 17.00 -24.50 -2.59
C PHE A 52 17.58 -23.33 -3.39
N GLU A 53 16.85 -22.23 -3.41
CA GLU A 53 17.31 -20.96 -3.96
C GLU A 53 16.90 -19.83 -3.02
N ALA A 54 17.84 -18.95 -2.72
CA ALA A 54 17.56 -17.67 -2.07
C ALA A 54 18.19 -16.53 -2.87
N LYS A 55 17.48 -15.42 -2.98
CA LYS A 55 17.94 -14.16 -3.56
C LYS A 55 17.79 -13.06 -2.52
N LEU A 56 18.79 -12.20 -2.45
CA LEU A 56 18.75 -10.96 -1.68
C LEU A 56 19.21 -9.84 -2.62
N ASP A 57 18.34 -8.88 -2.85
CA ASP A 57 18.61 -7.73 -3.70
C ASP A 57 18.52 -6.47 -2.85
N TYR A 58 19.57 -5.64 -2.90
CA TYR A 58 19.50 -4.24 -2.47
C TYR A 58 19.20 -3.39 -3.69
N TRP A 59 18.22 -2.51 -3.60
CA TRP A 59 17.86 -1.58 -4.67
C TRP A 59 17.75 -0.16 -4.15
N MET A 60 18.06 0.79 -5.03
CA MET A 60 17.93 2.23 -4.79
C MET A 60 17.48 2.92 -6.07
N VAL A 61 16.56 3.86 -5.92
CA VAL A 61 16.13 4.77 -6.97
C VAL A 61 16.13 6.20 -6.43
N ASP A 62 16.86 7.08 -7.10
CA ASP A 62 16.85 8.52 -6.87
C ASP A 62 16.16 9.18 -8.06
N TYR A 63 14.95 9.68 -7.83
CA TYR A 63 14.19 10.42 -8.83
C TYR A 63 14.45 11.92 -8.69
N THR A 64 14.70 12.57 -9.81
CA THR A 64 14.77 14.03 -9.89
C THR A 64 13.62 14.59 -10.73
N ASN A 65 13.17 15.80 -10.37
CA ASN A 65 12.08 16.49 -11.03
C ASN A 65 10.74 15.72 -11.03
N VAL A 66 10.43 14.89 -10.04
CA VAL A 66 9.17 14.12 -9.97
C VAL A 66 7.96 15.05 -10.09
N ILE A 67 7.15 14.88 -11.12
CA ILE A 67 5.94 15.66 -11.37
C ILE A 67 4.84 15.15 -10.43
N THR A 68 4.52 15.97 -9.44
CA THR A 68 3.46 15.67 -8.48
C THR A 68 2.49 16.84 -8.34
N ILE A 69 1.36 16.59 -7.70
CA ILE A 69 0.31 17.60 -7.50
C ILE A 69 0.53 18.26 -6.14
N GLU A 70 0.44 19.59 -6.08
CA GLU A 70 0.47 20.30 -4.81
C GLU A 70 -0.65 19.84 -3.87
N SER A 71 -0.32 19.60 -2.59
CA SER A 71 -1.31 19.35 -1.54
C SER A 71 -2.14 20.62 -1.29
N ALA A 72 -3.46 20.56 -1.55
CA ALA A 72 -4.37 21.68 -1.33
C ALA A 72 -4.37 22.14 0.14
N GLN A 73 -4.31 21.17 1.08
CA GLN A 73 -4.20 21.45 2.51
C GLN A 73 -2.90 22.19 2.84
N GLY A 74 -1.79 21.78 2.22
CA GLY A 74 -0.49 22.44 2.37
C GLY A 74 -0.48 23.88 1.85
N ILE A 75 -1.16 24.17 0.74
CA ILE A 75 -1.30 25.55 0.21
C ILE A 75 -2.08 26.41 1.21
N VAL A 76 -3.20 25.93 1.73
CA VAL A 76 -4.01 26.69 2.71
C VAL A 76 -3.25 26.94 4.00
N ALA A 77 -2.51 25.95 4.50
CA ALA A 77 -1.75 26.08 5.74
C ALA A 77 -0.54 27.04 5.59
N ARG A 78 0.20 26.94 4.47
CA ARG A 78 1.44 27.71 4.26
C ARG A 78 1.18 29.12 3.73
N THR A 79 0.20 29.27 2.85
CA THR A 79 -0.06 30.50 2.10
C THR A 79 -1.57 30.79 2.02
N PRO A 80 -2.25 31.08 3.15
CA PRO A 80 -3.72 31.20 3.22
C PRO A 80 -4.31 32.35 2.39
N ASN A 81 -3.46 33.30 1.97
CA ASN A 81 -3.81 34.49 1.18
C ASN A 81 -3.35 34.40 -0.28
N ASP A 82 -2.79 33.26 -0.71
CA ASP A 82 -2.36 33.07 -2.10
C ASP A 82 -3.56 33.14 -3.06
N PRO A 83 -3.44 33.71 -4.28
CA PRO A 83 -4.51 33.71 -5.28
C PRO A 83 -5.07 32.32 -5.62
N LYS A 84 -4.32 31.24 -5.40
CA LYS A 84 -4.77 29.85 -5.50
C LYS A 84 -5.85 29.52 -4.46
N VAL A 85 -5.88 30.18 -3.31
CA VAL A 85 -6.88 30.02 -2.24
C VAL A 85 -8.08 30.93 -2.51
N LYS A 86 -9.23 30.34 -2.86
CA LYS A 86 -10.45 31.07 -3.22
C LYS A 86 -11.38 31.21 -2.03
N ARG A 87 -11.68 32.45 -1.66
CA ARG A 87 -12.56 32.80 -0.54
C ARG A 87 -13.75 33.65 -1.00
N THR A 88 -14.87 33.58 -0.30
CA THR A 88 -15.97 34.56 -0.46
C THR A 88 -15.55 35.94 0.02
N ILE A 89 -16.38 36.96 -0.24
CA ILE A 89 -16.17 38.31 0.28
C ILE A 89 -16.12 38.36 1.82
N ASP A 90 -16.83 37.43 2.49
CA ASP A 90 -16.83 37.28 3.95
C ASP A 90 -15.64 36.44 4.46
N GLY A 91 -14.71 36.06 3.57
CA GLY A 91 -13.49 35.32 3.91
C GLY A 91 -13.67 33.82 4.13
N THR A 92 -14.81 33.24 3.74
CA THR A 92 -15.07 31.80 3.84
C THR A 92 -14.32 31.05 2.73
N LEU A 93 -13.58 30.00 3.09
CA LEU A 93 -12.86 29.16 2.12
C LEU A 93 -13.87 28.40 1.23
N THR A 94 -13.73 28.57 -0.08
CA THR A 94 -14.64 27.95 -1.09
C THR A 94 -13.94 27.06 -2.10
N GLY A 95 -12.63 27.22 -2.26
CA GLY A 95 -11.87 26.38 -3.17
C GLY A 95 -10.38 26.64 -3.14
N VAL A 96 -9.62 25.71 -3.71
CA VAL A 96 -8.17 25.83 -3.91
C VAL A 96 -7.86 25.39 -5.34
N THR A 97 -7.03 26.16 -6.04
CA THR A 97 -6.47 25.75 -7.33
C THR A 97 -5.08 25.16 -7.09
N THR A 98 -4.91 23.88 -7.36
CA THR A 98 -3.60 23.20 -7.31
C THR A 98 -3.00 23.12 -8.71
N SER A 99 -1.68 22.99 -8.78
CA SER A 99 -0.96 22.77 -10.04
C SER A 99 0.00 21.59 -9.91
N TYR A 100 0.36 20.99 -11.05
CA TYR A 100 1.50 20.08 -11.09
C TYR A 100 2.80 20.87 -10.91
N PHE A 101 3.75 20.29 -10.20
CA PHE A 101 5.08 20.82 -10.04
C PHE A 101 6.10 19.69 -10.04
N ASN A 102 7.34 19.99 -10.42
CA ASN A 102 8.46 19.08 -10.22
C ASN A 102 8.88 19.17 -8.74
N ALA A 103 8.61 18.12 -7.96
CA ALA A 103 9.26 17.88 -6.68
C ALA A 103 10.78 17.76 -6.90
N ALA A 104 11.54 18.28 -5.93
CA ALA A 104 12.99 18.44 -6.07
C ALA A 104 13.71 17.09 -6.24
N SER A 105 13.43 16.15 -5.34
CA SER A 105 13.92 14.76 -5.42
C SER A 105 12.96 13.81 -4.70
N VAL A 106 13.01 12.54 -5.04
CA VAL A 106 12.38 11.45 -4.29
C VAL A 106 13.38 10.31 -4.24
N GLU A 107 13.85 9.97 -3.04
CA GLU A 107 14.86 8.93 -2.84
C GLU A 107 14.22 7.72 -2.18
N THR A 108 14.37 6.54 -2.77
CA THR A 108 13.78 5.31 -2.23
C THR A 108 14.77 4.16 -2.33
N ASN A 109 14.90 3.38 -1.26
CA ASN A 109 15.73 2.18 -1.27
C ASN A 109 15.22 1.12 -0.30
N GLY A 110 15.63 -0.13 -0.55
CA GLY A 110 15.14 -1.27 0.20
C GLY A 110 15.86 -2.57 -0.12
N PHE A 111 15.45 -3.61 0.59
CA PHE A 111 15.84 -4.98 0.33
C PHE A 111 14.66 -5.80 -0.17
N ASP A 112 14.90 -6.62 -1.18
CA ASP A 112 14.00 -7.67 -1.61
C ASP A 112 14.63 -9.03 -1.32
N VAL A 113 13.82 -9.94 -0.77
CA VAL A 113 14.21 -11.31 -0.44
C VAL A 113 13.25 -12.26 -1.13
N GLU A 114 13.80 -13.20 -1.90
CA GLU A 114 13.07 -14.31 -2.50
C GLU A 114 13.69 -15.61 -2.01
N MET A 115 12.89 -16.56 -1.53
CA MET A 115 13.35 -17.90 -1.20
C MET A 115 12.40 -18.95 -1.77
N SER A 116 12.96 -20.05 -2.26
CA SER A 116 12.25 -21.22 -2.75
C SER A 116 12.94 -22.48 -2.22
N TYR A 117 12.16 -23.38 -1.64
CA TYR A 117 12.66 -24.65 -1.12
C TYR A 117 11.72 -25.81 -1.47
N GLY A 118 12.21 -26.75 -2.27
CA GLY A 118 11.54 -27.98 -2.65
C GLY A 118 11.96 -29.16 -1.79
N MET A 119 11.01 -30.01 -1.42
CA MET A 119 11.28 -31.21 -0.64
C MET A 119 10.34 -32.36 -1.03
N ASP A 120 10.92 -33.48 -1.43
CA ASP A 120 10.18 -34.72 -1.65
C ASP A 120 9.95 -35.44 -0.33
N THR A 121 8.70 -35.79 -0.04
CA THR A 121 8.33 -36.50 1.18
C THR A 121 7.42 -37.69 0.90
N GLN A 122 7.19 -38.51 1.94
CA GLN A 122 6.29 -39.66 1.85
C GLN A 122 4.84 -39.27 1.49
N ILE A 123 4.44 -38.03 1.78
CA ILE A 123 3.11 -37.52 1.47
C ILE A 123 3.03 -36.79 0.13
N GLY A 124 4.15 -36.64 -0.59
CA GLY A 124 4.23 -35.94 -1.87
C GLY A 124 5.34 -34.88 -1.92
N GLU A 125 5.33 -34.12 -3.02
CA GLU A 125 6.27 -33.03 -3.26
C GLU A 125 5.79 -31.76 -2.55
N MET A 126 6.64 -31.18 -1.71
CA MET A 126 6.39 -29.91 -1.05
C MET A 126 7.23 -28.79 -1.65
N LEU A 127 6.62 -27.61 -1.77
CA LEU A 127 7.30 -26.38 -2.17
C LEU A 127 6.97 -25.29 -1.16
N PHE A 128 8.01 -24.77 -0.52
CA PHE A 128 7.94 -23.59 0.34
C PHE A 128 8.49 -22.38 -0.40
N GLY A 129 7.86 -21.24 -0.22
CA GLY A 129 8.31 -19.99 -0.82
C GLY A 129 8.16 -18.80 0.13
N LEU A 130 9.07 -17.85 0.04
CA LEU A 130 9.01 -16.55 0.70
C LEU A 130 9.29 -15.47 -0.34
N ASN A 131 8.45 -14.44 -0.40
CA ASN A 131 8.74 -13.19 -1.08
C ASN A 131 8.57 -12.08 -0.05
N ALA A 132 9.60 -11.29 0.22
CA ALA A 132 9.56 -10.19 1.16
C ALA A 132 10.22 -8.95 0.57
N THR A 133 9.65 -7.79 0.86
CA THR A 133 10.27 -6.49 0.57
C THR A 133 10.31 -5.70 1.86
N HIS A 134 11.43 -5.01 2.10
CA HIS A 134 11.65 -4.16 3.26
C HIS A 134 12.21 -2.82 2.79
N MET A 135 11.42 -1.77 2.98
CA MET A 135 11.80 -0.39 2.70
C MET A 135 12.73 0.12 3.80
N LEU A 136 13.85 0.71 3.41
CA LEU A 136 14.76 1.38 4.35
C LEU A 136 14.52 2.88 4.41
N GLN A 137 14.18 3.47 3.26
CA GLN A 137 14.03 4.91 3.09
C GLN A 137 13.05 5.20 1.96
N TYR A 138 12.27 6.25 2.15
CA TYR A 138 11.44 6.88 1.13
C TYR A 138 11.35 8.36 1.48
N GLU A 139 12.30 9.15 0.99
CA GLU A 139 12.36 10.57 1.28
C GLU A 139 11.65 11.39 0.22
N ILE A 140 10.81 12.30 0.68
CA ILE A 140 10.11 13.27 -0.16
C ILE A 140 10.28 14.68 0.40
N PRO A 141 10.18 15.74 -0.43
CA PRO A 141 10.22 17.11 0.04
C PRO A 141 8.90 17.48 0.71
N VAL A 142 8.92 17.63 2.04
CA VAL A 142 7.81 18.15 2.84
C VAL A 142 8.21 19.54 3.35
N GLY A 143 7.50 20.58 2.90
CA GLY A 143 7.82 21.95 3.31
C GLY A 143 9.21 22.44 2.87
N GLY A 144 9.82 21.80 1.87
CA GLY A 144 11.17 22.11 1.39
C GLY A 144 12.30 21.36 2.11
N VAL A 145 11.96 20.44 3.02
CA VAL A 145 12.90 19.57 3.73
C VAL A 145 12.67 18.12 3.28
N LEU A 146 13.73 17.39 2.96
CA LEU A 146 13.63 15.95 2.73
C LEU A 146 13.22 15.26 4.03
N THR A 147 12.13 14.53 3.96
CA THR A 147 11.52 13.85 5.09
C THR A 147 11.29 12.41 4.71
N ASP A 148 11.80 11.48 5.51
CA ASP A 148 11.52 10.06 5.34
C ASP A 148 10.06 9.79 5.72
N VAL A 149 9.37 9.10 4.82
CA VAL A 149 7.95 8.80 4.95
C VAL A 149 7.65 7.30 4.81
N VAL A 150 8.67 6.46 4.94
CA VAL A 150 8.51 5.02 5.21
C VAL A 150 7.79 4.82 6.54
N GLY A 151 6.97 3.77 6.62
CA GLY A 151 6.22 3.44 7.82
C GLY A 151 5.06 4.41 8.09
N LEU A 152 4.70 5.27 7.14
CA LEU A 152 3.62 6.26 7.31
C LEU A 152 2.44 6.03 6.36
N PHE A 153 1.24 6.42 6.81
CA PHE A 153 0.01 6.45 6.01
C PHE A 153 0.01 7.59 4.97
N ASN A 154 0.85 8.61 5.16
CA ASN A 154 1.06 9.73 4.22
C ASN A 154 -0.23 10.47 3.86
N HIS A 155 -0.93 10.95 4.88
CA HIS A 155 -2.27 11.53 4.75
C HIS A 155 -2.33 12.96 4.19
N ASP A 156 -1.22 13.71 4.24
CA ASP A 156 -1.16 15.16 3.99
C ASP A 156 -0.14 15.56 2.91
N ASN A 157 0.55 14.58 2.34
CA ASN A 157 1.54 14.75 1.29
C ASN A 157 1.14 13.94 0.04
N PHE A 158 2.01 13.91 -0.98
CA PHE A 158 1.70 13.23 -2.24
C PHE A 158 2.09 11.75 -2.27
N ALA A 159 2.88 11.28 -1.30
CA ALA A 159 3.24 9.89 -1.18
C ALA A 159 2.02 9.03 -0.85
N ARG A 160 2.09 7.76 -1.22
CA ARG A 160 1.13 6.75 -0.79
C ARG A 160 1.53 6.25 0.59
N SER A 161 0.61 5.60 1.29
CA SER A 161 0.93 4.88 2.50
C SER A 161 1.97 3.81 2.19
N LEU A 162 2.98 3.67 3.05
CA LEU A 162 4.13 2.82 2.78
C LEU A 162 4.56 2.04 4.03
N PRO A 163 3.88 0.95 4.37
CA PRO A 163 4.35 0.02 5.40
C PRO A 163 5.77 -0.45 5.07
N GLU A 164 6.63 -0.51 6.08
CA GLU A 164 8.04 -0.88 5.94
C GLU A 164 8.22 -2.24 5.29
N THR A 165 7.42 -3.24 5.71
CA THR A 165 7.65 -4.62 5.33
C THR A 165 6.39 -5.29 4.82
N LYS A 166 6.50 -5.94 3.66
CA LYS A 166 5.43 -6.81 3.13
C LYS A 166 6.01 -8.16 2.78
N MET A 167 5.28 -9.22 3.14
CA MET A 167 5.73 -10.58 2.90
C MET A 167 4.60 -11.47 2.39
N VAL A 168 4.96 -12.43 1.54
CA VAL A 168 4.12 -13.56 1.16
C VAL A 168 4.90 -14.84 1.45
N VAL A 169 4.37 -15.65 2.37
CA VAL A 169 4.85 -17.00 2.63
C VAL A 169 3.91 -17.98 1.95
N SER A 170 4.45 -18.99 1.27
CA SER A 170 3.68 -20.02 0.60
C SER A 170 4.15 -21.41 0.99
N ALA A 171 3.20 -22.32 1.11
CA ALA A 171 3.45 -23.75 1.25
C ALA A 171 2.50 -24.49 0.31
N GLN A 172 3.06 -25.37 -0.52
CA GLN A 172 2.32 -26.14 -1.52
C GLN A 172 2.66 -27.61 -1.37
N LEU A 173 1.67 -28.48 -1.54
CA LEU A 173 1.82 -29.93 -1.52
C LEU A 173 1.18 -30.50 -2.79
N ARG A 174 1.92 -31.34 -3.53
CA ARG A 174 1.40 -32.15 -4.62
C ARG A 174 1.53 -33.64 -4.27
N SER A 175 0.40 -34.34 -4.23
CA SER A 175 0.32 -35.74 -3.84
C SER A 175 -0.60 -36.50 -4.79
N GLY A 176 -0.04 -37.01 -5.89
CA GLY A 176 -0.81 -37.68 -6.95
C GLY A 176 -1.94 -36.77 -7.48
N LYS A 177 -3.19 -37.20 -7.31
CA LYS A 177 -4.40 -36.46 -7.73
C LYS A 177 -4.75 -35.26 -6.85
N HIS A 178 -4.08 -35.09 -5.72
CA HIS A 178 -4.33 -34.04 -4.74
C HIS A 178 -3.29 -32.92 -4.88
N SER A 179 -3.74 -31.67 -4.80
CA SER A 179 -2.84 -30.57 -4.47
C SER A 179 -3.46 -29.62 -3.45
N ALA A 180 -2.63 -29.14 -2.53
CA ALA A 180 -3.01 -28.17 -1.52
C ALA A 180 -2.01 -27.01 -1.55
N ALA A 181 -2.49 -25.80 -1.29
CA ALA A 181 -1.67 -24.60 -1.18
C ALA A 181 -2.18 -23.71 -0.06
N ALA A 182 -1.25 -23.14 0.69
CA ALA A 182 -1.50 -22.10 1.68
C ALA A 182 -0.63 -20.88 1.35
N TYR A 183 -1.20 -19.69 1.50
CA TYR A 183 -0.51 -18.42 1.28
C TYR A 183 -0.77 -17.49 2.46
N GLY A 184 0.26 -17.23 3.27
CA GLY A 184 0.25 -16.19 4.30
C GLY A 184 0.70 -14.86 3.73
N ARG A 185 -0.05 -13.79 3.94
CA ARG A 185 0.27 -12.42 3.50
C ARG A 185 0.39 -11.51 4.70
N TRP A 186 1.56 -10.91 4.88
CA TRP A 186 1.87 -10.00 5.97
C TRP A 186 2.08 -8.59 5.43
N VAL A 187 1.51 -7.61 6.13
CA VAL A 187 1.81 -6.19 6.01
C VAL A 187 2.20 -5.70 7.40
N SER A 188 3.36 -5.08 7.55
CA SER A 188 3.80 -4.52 8.84
C SER A 188 2.86 -3.42 9.31
N SER A 189 2.89 -3.14 10.61
CA SER A 189 2.28 -1.93 11.14
C SER A 189 2.96 -0.68 10.56
N TYR A 190 2.26 0.43 10.64
CA TYR A 190 2.69 1.76 10.18
C TYR A 190 1.84 2.81 10.91
N GLU A 191 2.15 4.09 10.74
CA GLU A 191 1.54 5.14 11.55
C GLU A 191 0.90 6.23 10.68
N THR A 192 -0.07 6.94 11.23
CA THR A 192 -0.57 8.18 10.66
C THR A 192 -0.11 9.38 11.48
N THR A 193 0.43 10.38 10.80
CA THR A 193 0.76 11.67 11.40
C THR A 193 -0.47 12.54 11.65
N ARG A 194 -1.67 12.07 11.30
CA ARG A 194 -2.92 12.81 11.51
C ARG A 194 -3.24 12.89 13.00
N PRO A 195 -3.44 14.10 13.56
CA PRO A 195 -3.86 14.24 14.95
C PRO A 195 -5.22 13.57 15.21
N VAL A 196 -5.28 12.70 16.22
CA VAL A 196 -6.52 12.03 16.63
C VAL A 196 -7.23 12.89 17.68
N SER A 197 -8.49 13.25 17.42
CA SER A 197 -9.30 14.03 18.36
C SER A 197 -9.69 13.20 19.59
N ALA A 198 -9.96 13.84 20.74
CA ALA A 198 -10.40 13.15 21.95
C ALA A 198 -11.67 12.29 21.73
N SER A 199 -12.59 12.75 20.87
CA SER A 199 -13.78 11.97 20.49
C SER A 199 -13.44 10.74 19.64
N ALA A 200 -12.46 10.83 18.74
CA ALA A 200 -12.02 9.71 17.93
C ALA A 200 -11.22 8.70 18.78
N ALA A 201 -10.36 9.18 19.67
CA ALA A 201 -9.65 8.34 20.62
C ALA A 201 -10.61 7.56 21.53
N ALA A 202 -11.71 8.20 21.97
CA ALA A 202 -12.78 7.53 22.73
C ALA A 202 -13.53 6.44 21.94
N GLN A 203 -13.40 6.42 20.61
CA GLN A 203 -13.93 5.37 19.73
C GLN A 203 -12.91 4.28 19.40
N GLY A 204 -11.67 4.38 19.91
CA GLY A 204 -10.61 3.40 19.70
C GLY A 204 -9.61 3.77 18.60
N PHE A 205 -9.74 4.93 17.95
CA PHE A 205 -8.75 5.37 16.96
C PHE A 205 -7.44 5.77 17.64
N THR A 206 -6.32 5.32 17.07
CA THR A 206 -4.96 5.72 17.45
C THR A 206 -4.22 6.27 16.23
N GLN A 207 -2.97 6.69 16.43
CA GLN A 207 -2.07 7.00 15.31
C GLN A 207 -1.40 5.74 14.75
N ASP A 208 -1.48 4.62 15.46
CA ASP A 208 -0.94 3.33 15.04
C ASP A 208 -1.93 2.62 14.12
N ILE A 209 -1.42 2.01 13.06
CA ILE A 209 -2.18 1.16 12.15
C ILE A 209 -1.54 -0.22 12.25
N ASP A 210 -2.32 -1.15 12.78
CA ASP A 210 -1.83 -2.49 13.11
C ASP A 210 -1.32 -3.25 11.89
N SER A 211 -0.39 -4.17 12.14
CA SER A 211 0.01 -5.15 11.14
C SER A 211 -1.17 -6.04 10.75
N HIS A 212 -1.17 -6.57 9.54
CA HIS A 212 -2.25 -7.40 9.03
C HIS A 212 -1.72 -8.70 8.43
N PHE A 213 -2.25 -9.83 8.92
CA PHE A 213 -1.88 -11.16 8.44
C PHE A 213 -3.09 -11.95 7.97
N THR A 214 -3.12 -12.31 6.68
CA THR A 214 -4.17 -13.17 6.14
C THR A 214 -3.61 -14.48 5.63
N VAL A 215 -4.39 -15.55 5.78
CA VAL A 215 -4.05 -16.86 5.22
C VAL A 215 -5.10 -17.27 4.21
N ASP A 216 -4.68 -17.51 2.98
CA ASP A 216 -5.51 -18.11 1.95
C ASP A 216 -5.19 -19.59 1.82
N LEU A 217 -6.22 -20.41 1.68
CA LEU A 217 -6.11 -21.85 1.48
C LEU A 217 -6.75 -22.24 0.15
N GLN A 218 -6.11 -23.15 -0.56
CA GLN A 218 -6.67 -23.77 -1.76
C GLN A 218 -6.40 -25.27 -1.74
N TYR A 219 -7.42 -26.04 -2.08
CA TYR A 219 -7.31 -27.47 -2.28
C TYR A 219 -7.87 -27.83 -3.65
N ASN A 220 -7.20 -28.74 -4.35
CA ASN A 220 -7.59 -29.24 -5.63
C ASN A 220 -7.59 -30.77 -5.64
N TYR A 221 -8.53 -31.34 -6.37
CA TYR A 221 -8.56 -32.76 -6.69
C TYR A 221 -8.83 -32.97 -8.18
N ALA A 222 -7.97 -33.76 -8.82
CA ALA A 222 -8.12 -34.16 -10.22
C ALA A 222 -8.81 -35.53 -10.30
N PHE A 223 -9.99 -35.55 -10.90
CA PHE A 223 -10.72 -36.75 -11.25
C PHE A 223 -10.40 -37.14 -12.69
N ASP A 224 -10.25 -38.44 -12.90
CA ASP A 224 -10.40 -39.03 -14.23
C ASP A 224 -11.91 -39.08 -14.50
N PHE A 225 -12.39 -38.34 -15.50
CA PHE A 225 -13.82 -38.18 -15.74
C PHE A 225 -14.38 -39.30 -16.61
N ASN A 226 -13.68 -39.64 -17.70
CA ASN A 226 -14.11 -40.65 -18.68
C ASN A 226 -12.95 -41.38 -19.38
N GLY A 227 -11.72 -41.29 -18.86
CA GLY A 227 -10.51 -41.90 -19.45
C GLY A 227 -9.80 -41.07 -20.51
N GLU A 228 -10.46 -40.03 -21.05
CA GLU A 228 -9.88 -39.09 -22.02
C GLU A 228 -9.85 -37.65 -21.47
N ASP A 229 -10.85 -37.29 -20.66
CA ASP A 229 -11.01 -35.97 -20.06
C ASP A 229 -10.67 -35.97 -18.56
N ASP A 230 -10.09 -34.85 -18.11
CA ASP A 230 -9.83 -34.58 -16.70
C ASP A 230 -10.82 -33.55 -16.14
N LEU A 231 -11.44 -33.87 -15.00
CA LEU A 231 -12.22 -32.92 -14.23
C LEU A 231 -11.44 -32.49 -12.98
N LYS A 232 -11.22 -31.19 -12.80
CA LYS A 232 -10.59 -30.62 -11.61
C LYS A 232 -11.63 -29.92 -10.74
N LEU A 233 -11.76 -30.37 -9.48
CA LEU A 233 -12.45 -29.63 -8.42
C LEU A 233 -11.45 -28.76 -7.67
N THR A 234 -11.82 -27.51 -7.42
CA THR A 234 -11.08 -26.56 -6.60
C THR A 234 -11.97 -26.06 -5.47
N LEU A 235 -11.46 -26.11 -4.24
CA LEU A 235 -12.02 -25.46 -3.07
C LEU A 235 -11.05 -24.37 -2.62
N GLY A 236 -11.52 -23.14 -2.46
CA GLY A 236 -10.71 -22.01 -2.03
C GLY A 236 -11.32 -21.31 -0.83
N ILE A 237 -10.47 -20.85 0.08
CA ILE A 237 -10.84 -19.97 1.19
C ILE A 237 -9.84 -18.82 1.21
N LYS A 238 -10.30 -17.60 0.94
CA LYS A 238 -9.52 -16.39 1.18
C LYS A 238 -9.75 -15.91 2.59
N ASN A 239 -8.70 -15.40 3.24
CA ASN A 239 -8.73 -14.95 4.63
C ASN A 239 -9.40 -16.00 5.54
N ALA A 240 -8.82 -17.21 5.59
CA ALA A 240 -9.40 -18.38 6.24
C ALA A 240 -9.71 -18.17 7.73
N PHE A 241 -8.94 -17.30 8.40
CA PHE A 241 -9.11 -16.94 9.80
C PHE A 241 -10.02 -15.73 10.03
N ASP A 242 -10.57 -15.13 8.97
CA ASP A 242 -11.49 -14.00 9.04
C ASP A 242 -10.85 -12.77 9.74
N GLU A 243 -9.59 -12.50 9.43
CA GLU A 243 -8.85 -11.35 9.96
C GLU A 243 -9.51 -10.05 9.49
N GLU A 244 -9.75 -9.12 10.43
CA GLU A 244 -10.29 -7.80 10.13
C GLU A 244 -9.18 -6.84 9.67
N VAL A 245 -9.53 -5.89 8.80
CA VAL A 245 -8.56 -4.89 8.34
C VAL A 245 -8.22 -3.92 9.47
N PRO A 246 -6.95 -3.47 9.60
CA PRO A 246 -6.58 -2.46 10.58
C PRO A 246 -7.38 -1.18 10.40
N GLN A 247 -7.79 -0.59 11.52
CA GLN A 247 -8.48 0.68 11.51
C GLN A 247 -7.50 1.83 11.24
N VAL A 248 -7.96 2.79 10.45
CA VAL A 248 -7.22 4.01 10.14
C VAL A 248 -8.10 5.19 10.50
N TYR A 249 -7.54 6.21 11.15
CA TYR A 249 -8.23 7.48 11.38
C TYR A 249 -8.37 8.28 10.08
N ASP A 250 -9.21 7.78 9.17
CA ASP A 250 -9.46 8.37 7.87
C ASP A 250 -10.91 8.19 7.39
N ALA A 251 -11.71 9.22 7.65
CA ALA A 251 -13.12 9.24 7.25
C ALA A 251 -13.31 9.18 5.72
N ALA A 252 -12.29 9.58 4.92
CA ALA A 252 -12.39 9.57 3.47
C ALA A 252 -12.38 8.16 2.86
N ASN A 253 -11.78 7.18 3.54
CA ASN A 253 -11.59 5.81 3.05
C ASN A 253 -12.29 4.77 3.95
N TRP A 254 -13.45 5.11 4.53
CA TRP A 254 -14.21 4.22 5.41
C TRP A 254 -13.38 3.65 6.57
N SER A 255 -12.41 4.43 7.07
CA SER A 255 -11.56 4.09 8.22
C SER A 255 -10.68 2.84 8.04
N TYR A 256 -10.24 2.53 6.82
CA TYR A 256 -9.18 1.56 6.55
C TYR A 256 -8.28 2.04 5.40
N ASP A 257 -7.14 1.38 5.18
CA ASP A 257 -6.29 1.65 4.01
C ASP A 257 -6.52 0.65 2.86
N PRO A 258 -7.26 1.05 1.80
CA PRO A 258 -7.53 0.19 0.65
C PRO A 258 -6.31 -0.08 -0.24
N LYS A 259 -5.19 0.61 -0.03
CA LYS A 259 -3.96 0.37 -0.80
C LYS A 259 -3.26 -0.91 -0.35
N HIS A 260 -3.47 -1.34 0.91
CA HIS A 260 -2.79 -2.48 1.51
C HIS A 260 -3.71 -3.59 1.98
N HIS A 261 -4.98 -3.28 2.27
CA HIS A 261 -5.89 -4.23 2.91
C HIS A 261 -7.17 -4.46 2.08
N ASP A 262 -7.68 -5.69 2.12
CA ASP A 262 -8.94 -6.10 1.50
C ASP A 262 -10.01 -6.28 2.59
N PRO A 263 -11.10 -5.50 2.59
CA PRO A 263 -12.08 -5.52 3.68
C PRO A 263 -13.08 -6.68 3.59
N ARG A 264 -13.01 -7.55 2.58
CA ARG A 264 -14.06 -8.54 2.29
C ARG A 264 -14.14 -9.75 3.25
N GLY A 265 -13.37 -9.76 4.33
CA GLY A 265 -13.36 -10.85 5.31
C GLY A 265 -13.09 -12.22 4.66
N ARG A 266 -13.59 -13.29 5.30
CA ARG A 266 -13.47 -14.66 4.75
C ARG A 266 -14.37 -14.89 3.53
N MET A 267 -13.77 -15.33 2.43
CA MET A 267 -14.49 -15.71 1.21
C MET A 267 -14.24 -17.16 0.83
N ILE A 268 -15.31 -17.93 0.66
CA ILE A 268 -15.25 -19.35 0.24
C ILE A 268 -15.61 -19.45 -1.24
N SER A 269 -14.86 -20.24 -2.01
CA SER A 269 -15.10 -20.49 -3.42
C SER A 269 -15.04 -21.98 -3.76
N VAL A 270 -15.81 -22.36 -4.78
CA VAL A 270 -15.83 -23.69 -5.38
C VAL A 270 -15.69 -23.52 -6.89
N GLY A 271 -14.80 -24.27 -7.52
CA GLY A 271 -14.55 -24.24 -8.96
C GLY A 271 -14.51 -25.63 -9.56
N LEU A 272 -14.99 -25.75 -10.79
CA LEU A 272 -14.90 -26.95 -11.62
C LEU A 272 -14.26 -26.58 -12.96
N LYS A 273 -13.30 -27.37 -13.41
CA LYS A 273 -12.67 -27.23 -14.73
C LYS A 273 -12.63 -28.60 -15.41
N LEU A 274 -13.33 -28.72 -16.54
CA LEU A 274 -13.18 -29.85 -17.46
C LEU A 274 -12.07 -29.52 -18.46
N THR A 275 -11.14 -30.44 -18.66
CA THR A 275 -10.11 -30.37 -19.70
C THR A 275 -10.36 -31.54 -20.65
N MET A 276 -10.58 -31.20 -21.92
CA MET A 276 -10.78 -32.11 -23.05
C MET A 276 -9.50 -32.23 -23.87
#